data_AF-A7S2W4-F1
#
_entry.id   AF-A7S2W4-F1
#
_cell.length_a   1.000
_cell.length_b   1.000
_cell.length_c   1.000
_cell.angle_alpha   90.00
_cell.angle_beta   90.00
_cell.angle_gamma   90.00
#
_symmetry.space_group_name_H-M   'P 1'
#
loop_
_entity.id
_entity.type
_entity.pdbx_description
1 polymer ?
#
loop_
_entity_poly.entity_id
_entity_poly.type
_entity_poly.pdbx_seq_one_letter_code
_entity_poly.pdbx_strand_id
1 'polypeptide(L)'
;SQFLNEAIYEEYKDAKTVYGFRLFDILSYDVSYRDTIGIRATDEECYYTFIKLFDPVISNFCSSYPRVEKNVSYVYPSNVVSLVGVTGTLDAHVVSCRVRVVRSLQGFPFAWVCSPNERREIQNVVKQALDSLKGVEYYKLARISSKSRDTLITKHGIFRNQKLDCDDTWSSGRGIWRDGTSNAIALVNEREHIIFLTQEFGGDLCHAFYRMRDLVERTELALEKTGHKYMHSVVYGFLVSSPQEVGTGLRISVNVKLPHL
;
A
#
# COMPACT_ATOMS: atom_id res chain seq x y z
N SER A 1 -17.12 -10.77 -10.66
CA SER A 1 -17.91 -11.81 -11.36
C SER A 1 -17.71 -13.24 -10.80
N GLN A 2 -17.19 -13.44 -9.59
CA GLN A 2 -17.17 -14.76 -8.91
C GLN A 2 -18.00 -14.75 -7.60
N PHE A 3 -17.96 -13.64 -6.85
CA PHE A 3 -18.59 -13.51 -5.54
C PHE A 3 -19.77 -12.52 -5.49
N LEU A 4 -20.11 -11.90 -6.62
CA LEU A 4 -21.28 -11.03 -6.75
C LEU A 4 -22.39 -11.81 -7.46
N ASN A 5 -23.51 -12.03 -6.78
CA ASN A 5 -24.73 -12.62 -7.34
C ASN A 5 -25.91 -11.65 -7.17
N GLU A 6 -27.05 -11.98 -7.75
CA GLU A 6 -28.26 -11.13 -7.72
C GLU A 6 -28.72 -10.82 -6.29
N ALA A 7 -28.70 -11.80 -5.39
CA ALA A 7 -29.10 -11.60 -4.00
C ALA A 7 -28.19 -10.59 -3.26
N ILE A 8 -26.87 -10.71 -3.43
CA ILE A 8 -25.90 -9.77 -2.84
C ILE A 8 -26.04 -8.39 -3.48
N TYR A 9 -26.28 -8.32 -4.78
CA TYR A 9 -26.51 -7.05 -5.48
C TYR A 9 -27.76 -6.34 -4.94
N GLU A 10 -28.88 -7.04 -4.85
CA GLU A 10 -30.14 -6.49 -4.35
C GLU A 10 -30.05 -6.02 -2.90
N GLU A 11 -29.26 -6.71 -2.07
CA GLU A 11 -28.99 -6.30 -0.69
C GLU A 11 -28.18 -4.99 -0.60
N TYR A 12 -27.23 -4.79 -1.51
CA TYR A 12 -26.25 -3.69 -1.43
C TYR A 12 -26.46 -2.54 -2.41
N LYS A 13 -27.42 -2.63 -3.34
CA LYS A 13 -27.63 -1.62 -4.38
C LYS A 13 -27.87 -0.20 -3.85
N ASP A 14 -28.52 -0.08 -2.69
CA ASP A 14 -28.85 1.19 -2.04
C ASP A 14 -27.93 1.53 -0.85
N ALA A 15 -27.06 0.60 -0.46
CA ALA A 15 -26.12 0.78 0.64
C ALA A 15 -25.06 1.83 0.29
N LYS A 16 -24.66 2.61 1.30
CA LYS A 16 -23.66 3.67 1.20
C LYS A 16 -22.74 3.62 2.40
N THR A 17 -21.48 3.97 2.19
CA THR A 17 -20.56 4.28 3.28
C THR A 17 -20.81 5.69 3.82
N VAL A 18 -20.13 6.06 4.90
CA VAL A 18 -20.15 7.39 5.52
C VAL A 18 -19.71 8.49 4.54
N TYR A 19 -18.86 8.16 3.57
CA TYR A 19 -18.44 9.07 2.49
C TYR A 19 -19.39 9.03 1.27
N GLY A 20 -20.46 8.24 1.33
CA GLY A 20 -21.49 8.17 0.30
C GLY A 20 -21.19 7.21 -0.85
N PHE A 21 -20.10 6.44 -0.79
CA PHE A 21 -19.74 5.47 -1.83
C PHE A 21 -20.66 4.25 -1.81
N ARG A 22 -20.99 3.75 -3.00
CA ARG A 22 -21.92 2.64 -3.23
C ARG A 22 -21.20 1.43 -3.79
N LEU A 23 -21.96 0.33 -3.92
CA LEU A 23 -21.50 -0.87 -4.60
C LEU A 23 -20.95 -0.58 -6.02
N PHE A 24 -21.57 0.35 -6.75
CA PHE A 24 -21.08 0.76 -8.07
C PHE A 24 -19.66 1.31 -8.04
N ASP A 25 -19.32 2.17 -7.06
CA ASP A 25 -17.99 2.77 -6.98
C ASP A 25 -16.92 1.70 -6.75
N ILE A 26 -17.21 0.72 -5.89
CA ILE A 26 -16.33 -0.42 -5.59
C ILE A 26 -16.07 -1.30 -6.82
N LEU A 27 -17.09 -1.49 -7.66
CA LEU A 27 -17.03 -2.31 -8.89
C LEU A 27 -16.47 -1.54 -10.09
N SER A 28 -16.56 -0.20 -10.09
CA SER A 28 -16.13 0.65 -11.20
C SER A 28 -14.62 0.83 -11.29
N TYR A 29 -13.86 0.22 -10.37
CA TYR A 29 -12.41 0.28 -10.43
C TYR A 29 -11.89 -0.35 -11.73
N ASP A 30 -11.47 0.57 -12.59
CA ASP A 30 -10.96 0.49 -13.95
C ASP A 30 -10.58 -0.90 -14.50
N VAL A 31 -11.41 -1.35 -15.44
CA VAL A 31 -11.19 -2.44 -16.41
C VAL A 31 -9.87 -2.25 -17.20
N SER A 32 -9.25 -1.07 -17.20
CA SER A 32 -7.98 -0.79 -17.89
C SER A 32 -6.72 -1.29 -17.16
N TYR A 33 -6.77 -1.53 -15.84
CA TYR A 33 -5.56 -1.83 -15.06
C TYR A 33 -5.11 -3.30 -15.11
N ARG A 34 -5.83 -4.18 -15.83
CA ARG A 34 -5.71 -5.64 -15.68
C ARG A 34 -5.72 -6.05 -14.19
N ASP A 35 -6.44 -5.31 -13.35
CA ASP A 35 -6.62 -5.69 -11.96
C ASP A 35 -7.58 -6.87 -11.95
N THR A 36 -7.03 -8.05 -11.70
CA THR A 36 -7.74 -9.33 -11.77
C THR A 36 -8.70 -9.55 -10.61
N ILE A 37 -8.67 -8.69 -9.57
CA ILE A 37 -9.51 -8.86 -8.38
C ILE A 37 -10.97 -8.46 -8.67
N GLY A 38 -11.17 -7.39 -9.44
CA GLY A 38 -12.50 -6.91 -9.86
C GLY A 38 -13.30 -6.13 -8.81
N ILE A 39 -12.73 -5.86 -7.62
CA ILE A 39 -13.29 -4.93 -6.62
C ILE A 39 -12.17 -4.13 -5.95
N ARG A 40 -12.46 -2.89 -5.54
CA ARG A 40 -11.54 -2.05 -4.76
C ARG A 40 -12.29 -1.27 -3.69
N ALA A 41 -11.79 -1.25 -2.46
CA ALA A 41 -12.42 -0.51 -1.38
C ALA A 41 -12.25 1.01 -1.58
N THR A 42 -13.28 1.80 -1.29
CA THR A 42 -13.29 3.26 -1.42
C THR A 42 -12.97 3.97 -0.10
N ASP A 43 -13.29 3.34 1.04
CA ASP A 43 -12.93 3.79 2.40
C ASP A 43 -12.86 2.62 3.38
N GLU A 44 -12.52 2.90 4.64
CA GLU A 44 -12.45 1.91 5.73
C GLU A 44 -13.76 1.15 5.95
N GLU A 45 -14.91 1.82 5.81
CA GLU A 45 -16.22 1.26 6.09
C GLU A 45 -16.65 0.23 5.03
N CYS A 46 -16.15 0.33 3.80
CA CYS A 46 -16.44 -0.62 2.73
C CYS A 46 -16.29 -2.09 3.14
N TYR A 47 -15.26 -2.41 3.93
CA TYR A 47 -14.98 -3.77 4.38
C TYR A 47 -16.07 -4.35 5.28
N TYR A 48 -16.89 -3.49 5.90
CA TYR A 48 -17.98 -3.87 6.78
C TYR A 48 -19.34 -3.71 6.11
N THR A 49 -19.55 -2.63 5.35
CA THR A 49 -20.82 -2.38 4.64
C THR A 49 -21.07 -3.41 3.54
N PHE A 50 -20.03 -3.76 2.78
CA PHE A 50 -20.11 -4.71 1.65
C PHE A 50 -19.43 -6.05 1.99
N ILE A 51 -19.54 -6.45 3.26
CA ILE A 51 -18.86 -7.61 3.85
C ILE A 51 -19.04 -8.91 3.06
N LYS A 52 -20.25 -9.20 2.55
CA LYS A 52 -20.52 -10.43 1.76
C LYS A 52 -19.79 -10.46 0.42
N LEU A 53 -19.29 -9.31 -0.04
CA LEU A 53 -18.48 -9.19 -1.25
C LEU A 53 -16.98 -9.22 -0.93
N PHE A 54 -16.52 -8.46 0.07
CA PHE A 54 -15.10 -8.39 0.41
C PHE A 54 -14.57 -9.66 1.08
N ASP A 55 -15.34 -10.27 1.99
CA ASP A 55 -14.87 -11.39 2.81
C ASP A 55 -14.50 -12.63 1.96
N PRO A 56 -15.33 -13.05 0.99
CA PRO A 56 -14.96 -14.16 0.10
C PRO A 56 -13.78 -13.82 -0.82
N VAL A 57 -13.67 -12.57 -1.27
CA VAL A 57 -12.54 -12.12 -2.11
C VAL A 57 -11.23 -12.18 -1.31
N ILE A 58 -11.21 -11.65 -0.09
CA ILE A 58 -10.03 -11.70 0.79
C ILE A 58 -9.65 -13.15 1.07
N SER A 59 -10.63 -14.00 1.41
CA SER A 59 -10.40 -15.41 1.70
C SER A 59 -9.80 -16.17 0.50
N ASN A 60 -10.15 -15.78 -0.72
CA ASN A 60 -9.61 -16.39 -1.94
C ASN A 60 -8.13 -16.05 -2.18
N PHE A 61 -7.67 -14.85 -1.79
CA PHE A 61 -6.27 -14.44 -1.94
C PHE A 61 -5.41 -14.75 -0.70
N CYS A 62 -6.03 -14.80 0.47
CA CYS A 62 -5.35 -15.00 1.73
C CYS A 62 -5.96 -16.21 2.44
N SER A 63 -5.54 -17.41 2.04
CA SER A 63 -6.03 -18.69 2.55
C SER A 63 -5.84 -18.88 4.07
N SER A 64 -4.99 -18.06 4.70
CA SER A 64 -4.73 -18.01 6.14
C SER A 64 -5.57 -16.95 6.89
N TYR A 65 -6.59 -16.35 6.27
CA TYR A 65 -7.61 -15.53 6.97
C TYR A 65 -8.93 -16.31 7.17
N PRO A 66 -8.99 -17.36 8.01
CA PRO A 66 -10.28 -17.80 8.53
C PRO A 66 -10.73 -16.79 9.60
N ARG A 67 -11.80 -16.04 9.33
CA ARG A 67 -12.56 -15.29 10.37
C ARG A 67 -12.92 -16.14 11.60
N VAL A 68 -12.89 -17.45 11.45
CA VAL A 68 -13.37 -18.44 12.41
C VAL A 68 -12.40 -18.66 13.58
N GLU A 69 -11.12 -18.28 13.47
CA GLU A 69 -10.20 -18.33 14.61
C GLU A 69 -9.95 -16.92 15.16
N LYS A 70 -10.66 -16.59 16.25
CA LYS A 70 -10.47 -15.37 17.08
C LYS A 70 -9.03 -15.16 17.62
N ASN A 71 -8.09 -16.04 17.26
CA ASN A 71 -6.72 -16.11 17.76
C ASN A 71 -5.66 -15.98 16.66
N VAL A 72 -6.00 -15.52 15.45
CA VAL A 72 -4.96 -15.13 14.48
C VAL A 72 -4.31 -13.86 15.02
N SER A 73 -3.24 -14.03 15.81
CA SER A 73 -2.39 -12.95 16.28
C SER A 73 -1.75 -12.32 15.05
N TYR A 74 -2.29 -11.18 14.65
CA TYR A 74 -1.76 -10.41 13.55
C TYR A 74 -0.29 -10.03 13.84
N VAL A 75 0.60 -10.45 12.95
CA VAL A 75 2.03 -10.12 13.07
C VAL A 75 2.23 -8.72 12.52
N TYR A 76 2.22 -7.72 13.41
CA TYR A 76 2.82 -6.44 13.07
C TYR A 76 4.29 -6.68 12.68
N PRO A 77 4.82 -5.99 11.66
CA PRO A 77 6.25 -6.08 11.33
C PRO A 77 7.16 -5.85 12.55
N SER A 78 6.71 -5.04 13.51
CA SER A 78 7.36 -4.81 14.82
C SER A 78 7.46 -6.04 15.70
N ASN A 79 6.54 -6.99 15.58
CA ASN A 79 6.51 -8.23 16.35
C ASN A 79 7.38 -9.33 15.73
N VAL A 80 8.03 -9.08 14.59
CA VAL A 80 8.96 -10.04 13.97
C VAL A 80 10.28 -10.02 14.74
N VAL A 81 10.48 -11.05 15.57
CA VAL A 81 11.66 -11.23 16.42
C VAL A 81 12.89 -11.58 15.59
N SER A 82 12.75 -12.48 14.63
CA SER A 82 13.85 -12.88 13.73
C SER A 82 13.32 -13.39 12.40
N LEU A 83 14.15 -13.25 11.37
CA LEU A 83 13.94 -13.84 10.07
C LEU A 83 14.76 -15.13 9.97
N VAL A 84 14.11 -16.25 9.71
CA VAL A 84 14.74 -17.58 9.63
C VAL A 84 14.66 -18.08 8.19
N GLY A 85 15.74 -18.70 7.69
CA GLY A 85 15.77 -19.28 6.34
C GLY A 85 15.80 -18.25 5.21
N VAL A 86 16.21 -17.02 5.50
CA VAL A 86 16.25 -15.91 4.53
C VAL A 86 17.54 -15.89 3.69
N THR A 87 18.55 -16.65 4.09
CA THR A 87 19.80 -16.89 3.34
C THR A 87 19.88 -18.34 2.91
N GLY A 88 20.40 -18.60 1.72
CA GLY A 88 20.53 -19.96 1.20
C GLY A 88 21.34 -20.08 -0.07
N THR A 89 21.21 -21.25 -0.72
CA THR A 89 21.98 -21.60 -1.93
C THR A 89 21.69 -20.70 -3.13
N LEU A 90 20.58 -19.99 -3.13
CA LEU A 90 20.18 -19.07 -4.20
C LEU A 90 20.76 -17.67 -4.03
N ASP A 91 21.39 -17.32 -2.90
CA ASP A 91 21.85 -15.96 -2.60
C ASP A 91 22.81 -15.42 -3.68
N ALA A 92 23.67 -16.28 -4.23
CA ALA A 92 24.59 -15.94 -5.31
C ALA A 92 23.88 -15.58 -6.64
N HIS A 93 22.63 -16.02 -6.81
CA HIS A 93 21.81 -15.75 -7.99
C HIS A 93 20.85 -14.57 -7.77
N VAL A 94 20.69 -14.09 -6.53
CA VAL A 94 19.84 -12.94 -6.21
C VAL A 94 20.54 -11.66 -6.66
N VAL A 95 19.93 -10.97 -7.64
CA VAL A 95 20.40 -9.68 -8.17
C VAL A 95 19.98 -8.54 -7.26
N SER A 96 18.74 -8.59 -6.74
CA SER A 96 18.22 -7.61 -5.81
C SER A 96 17.05 -8.16 -5.02
N CYS A 97 16.86 -7.62 -3.82
CA CYS A 97 15.66 -7.82 -3.02
C CYS A 97 14.93 -6.49 -2.83
N ARG A 98 13.61 -6.58 -2.72
CA ARG A 98 12.73 -5.42 -2.53
C ARG A 98 11.66 -5.79 -1.52
N VAL A 99 11.51 -4.93 -0.52
CA VAL A 99 10.43 -5.02 0.47
C VAL A 99 9.54 -3.81 0.26
N ARG A 100 8.23 -4.03 0.24
CA ARG A 100 7.23 -2.98 0.10
C ARG A 100 6.15 -3.17 1.15
N VAL A 101 5.73 -2.09 1.78
CA VAL A 101 4.62 -2.06 2.74
C VAL A 101 3.66 -0.94 2.35
N VAL A 102 2.36 -1.21 2.37
CA VAL A 102 1.32 -0.21 2.09
C VAL A 102 0.52 0.14 3.33
N ARG A 103 0.17 1.42 3.47
CA ARG A 103 -0.64 1.93 4.58
C ARG A 103 -1.63 2.99 4.09
N SER A 104 -2.78 3.02 4.75
CA SER A 104 -3.83 4.02 4.56
C SER A 104 -4.11 4.73 5.87
N LEU A 105 -4.35 6.04 5.79
CA LEU A 105 -4.69 6.90 6.94
C LEU A 105 -6.17 6.80 7.28
N GLN A 106 -6.49 6.62 8.56
CA GLN A 106 -7.85 6.67 9.08
C GLN A 106 -8.47 8.06 8.88
N GLY A 107 -9.78 8.11 8.64
CA GLY A 107 -10.52 9.37 8.47
C GLY A 107 -10.48 9.97 7.06
N PHE A 108 -10.00 9.22 6.07
CA PHE A 108 -9.99 9.63 4.66
C PHE A 108 -10.50 8.52 3.75
N PRO A 109 -11.17 8.83 2.62
CA PRO A 109 -11.33 7.89 1.52
C PRO A 109 -9.96 7.44 0.99
N PHE A 110 -9.87 6.24 0.42
CA PHE A 110 -8.61 5.73 -0.15
C PHE A 110 -8.09 6.59 -1.31
N ALA A 111 -6.78 6.52 -1.56
CA ALA A 111 -6.03 7.40 -2.47
C ALA A 111 -6.64 7.53 -3.88
N TRP A 112 -7.25 6.46 -4.38
CA TRP A 112 -7.78 6.36 -5.74
C TRP A 112 -9.15 7.03 -5.91
N VAL A 113 -9.91 7.24 -4.82
CA VAL A 113 -11.21 7.94 -4.84
C VAL A 113 -11.22 9.29 -4.10
N CYS A 114 -10.22 9.55 -3.26
CA CYS A 114 -10.17 10.80 -2.50
C CYS A 114 -10.23 12.03 -3.42
N SER A 115 -10.91 13.08 -2.95
CA SER A 115 -10.97 14.37 -3.61
C SER A 115 -9.59 15.04 -3.65
N PRO A 116 -9.37 16.02 -4.55
CA PRO A 116 -8.12 16.79 -4.58
C PRO A 116 -7.79 17.53 -3.27
N ASN A 117 -8.80 17.84 -2.44
CA ASN A 117 -8.59 18.50 -1.15
C ASN A 117 -8.09 17.49 -0.11
N GLU A 118 -8.80 16.37 0.03
CA GLU A 118 -8.39 15.26 0.91
C GLU A 118 -7.00 14.75 0.53
N ARG A 119 -6.70 14.59 -0.76
CA ARG A 119 -5.38 14.17 -1.23
C ARG A 119 -4.26 15.12 -0.75
N ARG A 120 -4.50 16.43 -0.78
CA ARG A 120 -3.53 17.42 -0.29
C ARG A 120 -3.40 17.39 1.23
N GLU A 121 -4.49 17.14 1.93
CA GLU A 121 -4.48 16.97 3.39
C GLU A 121 -3.67 15.73 3.79
N ILE A 122 -3.94 14.58 3.17
CA ILE A 122 -3.15 13.35 3.32
C ILE A 122 -1.67 13.64 3.03
N GLN A 123 -1.36 14.36 1.95
CA GLN A 123 0.02 14.73 1.63
C GLN A 123 0.68 15.51 2.78
N ASN A 124 -0.01 16.49 3.34
CA ASN A 124 0.52 17.35 4.38
C ASN A 124 0.75 16.56 5.68
N VAL A 125 -0.22 15.74 6.08
CA VAL A 125 -0.13 14.88 7.27
C VAL A 125 1.05 13.91 7.15
N VAL A 126 1.15 13.19 6.03
CA VAL A 126 2.23 12.22 5.80
C VAL A 126 3.57 12.92 5.70
N LYS A 127 3.65 14.05 5.00
CA LYS A 127 4.87 14.86 4.91
C LYS A 127 5.33 15.33 6.28
N GLN A 128 4.44 15.83 7.12
CA GLN A 128 4.77 16.29 8.47
C GLN A 128 5.35 15.15 9.31
N ALA A 129 4.76 13.94 9.23
CA ALA A 129 5.29 12.77 9.92
C ALA A 129 6.68 12.38 9.40
N LEU A 130 6.87 12.31 8.08
CA LEU A 130 8.13 11.91 7.45
C LEU A 130 9.26 12.94 7.64
N ASP A 131 8.95 14.25 7.63
CA ASP A 131 9.92 15.32 7.89
C ASP A 131 10.39 15.33 9.35
N SER A 132 9.58 14.78 10.28
CA SER A 132 10.00 14.62 11.68
C SER A 132 11.02 13.50 11.87
N LEU A 133 11.21 12.66 10.86
CA LEU A 133 12.20 11.58 10.88
C LEU A 133 13.58 12.15 10.55
N LYS A 134 14.63 11.63 11.19
CA LYS A 134 16.01 11.80 10.72
C LYS A 134 16.15 11.15 9.34
N GLY A 135 15.91 11.93 8.28
CA GLY A 135 15.95 11.54 6.87
C GLY A 135 15.65 12.75 5.99
N VAL A 136 16.31 12.84 4.85
CA VAL A 136 16.86 14.11 4.38
C VAL A 136 15.94 14.90 3.45
N GLU A 137 15.06 14.28 2.63
CA GLU A 137 14.41 15.03 1.54
C GLU A 137 12.99 14.54 1.18
N TYR A 138 12.00 15.46 1.25
CA TYR A 138 10.65 15.28 0.71
C TYR A 138 10.48 16.07 -0.61
N TYR A 139 10.12 15.36 -1.67
CA TYR A 139 9.86 15.92 -2.99
C TYR A 139 8.37 15.90 -3.31
N LYS A 140 7.78 17.07 -3.56
CA LYS A 140 6.44 17.14 -4.17
C LYS A 140 6.57 16.71 -5.64
N LEU A 141 5.69 15.81 -6.09
CA LEU A 141 5.78 15.27 -7.45
C LEU A 141 5.61 16.36 -8.53
N ALA A 142 4.80 17.39 -8.26
CA ALA A 142 4.65 18.57 -9.10
C ALA A 142 5.94 19.38 -9.31
N ARG A 143 6.96 19.19 -8.45
CA ARG A 143 8.22 19.97 -8.46
C ARG A 143 9.45 19.15 -8.82
N ILE A 144 9.29 17.87 -9.18
CA ILE A 144 10.43 17.04 -9.57
C ILE A 144 10.83 17.31 -11.03
N SER A 145 12.13 17.38 -11.31
CA SER A 145 12.62 17.46 -12.69
C SER A 145 12.35 16.15 -13.44
N SER A 146 12.17 16.23 -14.77
CA SER A 146 11.97 15.06 -15.63
C SER A 146 13.06 14.01 -15.46
N LYS A 147 14.33 14.42 -15.44
CA LYS A 147 15.48 13.53 -15.22
C LYS A 147 15.41 12.75 -13.90
N SER A 148 15.03 13.43 -12.81
CA SER A 148 14.90 12.79 -11.50
C SER A 148 13.71 11.84 -11.46
N ARG A 149 12.61 12.21 -12.14
CA ARG A 149 11.44 11.35 -12.33
C ARG A 149 11.79 10.07 -13.09
N ASP A 150 12.46 10.18 -14.23
CA ASP A 150 12.85 9.03 -15.07
C ASP A 150 13.79 8.09 -14.32
N THR A 151 14.68 8.65 -13.50
CA THR A 151 15.54 7.86 -12.62
C THR A 151 14.71 7.04 -11.62
N LEU A 152 13.66 7.62 -11.02
CA LEU A 152 12.80 6.91 -10.08
C LEU A 152 11.93 5.84 -10.74
N ILE A 153 11.40 6.13 -11.94
CA ILE A 153 10.66 5.16 -12.75
C ILE A 153 11.58 4.00 -13.15
N THR A 154 12.79 4.30 -13.61
CA THR A 154 13.76 3.29 -14.07
C THR A 154 14.27 2.45 -12.91
N LYS A 155 14.71 3.08 -11.82
CA LYS A 155 15.36 2.39 -10.69
C LYS A 155 14.39 1.58 -9.83
N HIS A 156 13.16 2.07 -9.66
CA HIS A 156 12.19 1.48 -8.72
C HIS A 156 10.90 0.98 -9.38
N GLY A 157 10.70 1.21 -10.68
CA GLY A 157 9.47 0.83 -11.38
C GLY A 157 8.23 1.56 -10.86
N ILE A 158 8.41 2.73 -10.24
CA ILE A 158 7.35 3.52 -9.62
C ILE A 158 6.69 4.38 -10.70
N PHE A 159 5.38 4.65 -10.59
CA PHE A 159 4.58 5.44 -11.56
C PHE A 159 4.47 4.82 -12.97
N ARG A 160 4.60 3.49 -13.11
CA ARG A 160 4.33 2.81 -14.39
C ARG A 160 2.83 2.85 -14.73
N ASN A 161 2.54 3.25 -15.97
CA ASN A 161 1.21 3.31 -16.61
C ASN A 161 0.24 4.35 -16.04
N GLN A 162 0.59 5.62 -16.20
CA GLN A 162 -0.43 6.60 -16.54
C GLN A 162 -0.07 7.20 -17.89
N LYS A 163 -1.04 7.72 -18.64
CA LYS A 163 -0.76 8.75 -19.64
C LYS A 163 -0.11 9.90 -18.85
N LEU A 164 1.20 9.83 -18.71
CA LEU A 164 2.06 10.77 -17.98
C LEU A 164 2.27 12.05 -18.79
N ASP A 165 1.39 12.30 -19.77
CA ASP A 165 1.17 13.63 -20.31
C ASP A 165 0.48 14.46 -19.23
N CYS A 166 1.30 14.89 -18.27
CA CYS A 166 1.31 16.26 -17.76
C CYS A 166 -0.07 16.91 -17.57
N ASP A 167 -0.98 16.27 -16.83
CA ASP A 167 -2.05 17.04 -16.20
C ASP A 167 -1.56 17.40 -14.79
N ASP A 168 -1.36 18.70 -14.56
CA ASP A 168 -0.91 19.26 -13.27
C ASP A 168 -1.76 18.74 -12.11
N THR A 169 -3.03 18.37 -12.38
CA THR A 169 -3.97 17.79 -11.43
C THR A 169 -3.52 16.45 -10.85
N TRP A 170 -2.89 15.56 -11.64
CA TRP A 170 -2.48 14.24 -11.16
C TRP A 170 -1.32 14.33 -10.16
N SER A 171 -0.36 15.21 -10.46
CA SER A 171 0.81 15.42 -9.60
C SER A 171 0.46 16.10 -8.27
N SER A 172 -0.71 16.74 -8.19
CA SER A 172 -1.20 17.45 -7.02
C SER A 172 -1.46 16.49 -5.85
N GLY A 173 -0.96 16.84 -4.66
CA GLY A 173 -1.06 16.02 -3.46
C GLY A 173 -0.22 14.74 -3.48
N ARG A 174 0.61 14.50 -4.51
CA ARG A 174 1.53 13.34 -4.58
C ARG A 174 2.94 13.74 -4.18
N GLY A 175 3.68 12.80 -3.60
CA GLY A 175 5.05 13.08 -3.17
C GLY A 175 5.90 11.84 -2.95
N ILE A 176 7.18 12.09 -2.75
CA ILE A 176 8.20 11.07 -2.59
C ILE A 176 9.13 11.54 -1.49
N TRP A 177 9.29 10.74 -0.45
CA TRP A 177 10.27 10.93 0.60
C TRP A 177 11.41 9.92 0.44
N ARG A 178 12.63 10.35 0.72
CA ARG A 178 13.83 9.51 0.67
C ARG A 178 14.67 9.76 1.91
N ASP A 179 15.27 8.70 2.46
CA ASP A 179 16.13 8.80 3.65
C ASP A 179 17.52 9.43 3.38
N GLY A 180 17.86 9.69 2.11
CA GLY A 180 19.12 10.27 1.65
C GLY A 180 20.32 9.31 1.54
N THR A 181 20.27 8.11 2.13
CA THR A 181 21.44 7.21 2.29
C THR A 181 21.17 5.70 2.10
N SER A 182 19.95 5.22 2.34
CA SER A 182 19.63 3.83 2.69
C SER A 182 18.62 3.14 1.75
N ASN A 183 18.46 3.61 0.51
CA ASN A 183 17.52 3.07 -0.50
C ASN A 183 16.06 2.90 -0.01
N ALA A 184 15.67 3.53 1.10
CA ALA A 184 14.28 3.57 1.54
C ALA A 184 13.55 4.76 0.93
N ILE A 185 12.31 4.52 0.52
CA ILE A 185 11.44 5.48 -0.17
C ILE A 185 10.05 5.35 0.42
N ALA A 186 9.39 6.48 0.68
CA ALA A 186 7.95 6.51 0.91
C ALA A 186 7.28 7.28 -0.24
N LEU A 187 6.34 6.64 -0.91
CA LEU A 187 5.49 7.28 -1.92
C LEU A 187 4.19 7.69 -1.28
N VAL A 188 3.80 8.93 -1.52
CA VAL A 188 2.59 9.52 -0.96
C VAL A 188 1.56 9.70 -2.06
N ASN A 189 0.36 9.18 -1.83
CA ASN A 189 -0.79 9.22 -2.74
C ASN A 189 -0.49 8.66 -4.14
N GLU A 190 0.24 7.55 -4.26
CA GLU A 190 0.43 6.89 -5.56
C GLU A 190 -0.82 6.05 -5.92
N ARG A 191 -0.91 4.82 -5.42
CA ARG A 191 -2.13 3.99 -5.43
C ARG A 191 -2.75 3.81 -4.05
N GLU A 192 -1.95 4.01 -3.01
CA GLU A 192 -2.34 4.02 -1.59
C GLU A 192 -1.86 5.34 -0.97
N HIS A 193 -2.33 5.68 0.24
CA HIS A 193 -1.90 6.92 0.91
C HIS A 193 -0.39 6.92 1.13
N ILE A 194 0.17 5.77 1.58
CA ILE A 194 1.60 5.58 1.74
C ILE A 194 2.02 4.23 1.19
N ILE A 195 3.03 4.23 0.32
CA ILE A 195 3.75 3.02 -0.11
C ILE A 195 5.21 3.16 0.32
N PHE A 196 5.59 2.41 1.34
CA PHE A 196 6.98 2.28 1.77
C PHE A 196 7.70 1.24 0.91
N LEU A 197 8.95 1.53 0.56
CA LEU A 197 9.76 0.69 -0.30
C LEU A 197 11.23 0.74 0.11
N THR A 198 11.84 -0.43 0.27
CA THR A 198 13.29 -0.60 0.37
C THR A 198 13.73 -1.51 -0.76
N GLN A 199 14.87 -1.21 -1.36
CA GLN A 199 15.44 -2.01 -2.44
C GLN A 199 16.95 -2.09 -2.27
N GLU A 200 17.45 -3.32 -2.21
CA GLU A 200 18.86 -3.60 -2.02
C GLU A 200 19.39 -4.44 -3.18
N PHE A 201 20.64 -4.19 -3.55
CA PHE A 201 21.35 -5.08 -4.46
C PHE A 201 21.82 -6.33 -3.71
N GLY A 202 21.80 -7.47 -4.37
CA GLY A 202 22.09 -8.76 -3.74
C GLY A 202 20.91 -9.32 -2.93
N GLY A 203 21.21 -10.30 -2.08
CA GLY A 203 20.24 -11.10 -1.33
C GLY A 203 20.02 -10.71 0.12
N ASP A 204 20.50 -9.55 0.59
CA ASP A 204 20.35 -9.14 2.01
C ASP A 204 18.92 -8.65 2.33
N LEU A 205 17.99 -9.60 2.30
CA LEU A 205 16.58 -9.37 2.60
C LEU A 205 16.37 -9.03 4.08
N CYS A 206 17.20 -9.55 5.00
CA CYS A 206 17.12 -9.22 6.41
C CYS A 206 17.32 -7.72 6.63
N HIS A 207 18.39 -7.15 6.07
CA HIS A 207 18.67 -5.73 6.20
C HIS A 207 17.62 -4.88 5.47
N ALA A 208 17.13 -5.32 4.30
CA ALA A 208 16.05 -4.63 3.59
C ALA A 208 14.73 -4.60 4.40
N PHE A 209 14.39 -5.71 5.06
CA PHE A 209 13.20 -5.85 5.89
C PHE A 209 13.30 -5.02 7.18
N TYR A 210 14.42 -5.08 7.91
CA TYR A 210 14.55 -4.32 9.16
C TYR A 210 14.53 -2.81 8.93
N ARG A 211 15.12 -2.31 7.84
CA ARG A 211 14.99 -0.89 7.46
C ARG A 211 13.57 -0.50 7.09
N MET A 212 12.87 -1.37 6.36
CA MET A 212 11.46 -1.17 6.05
C MET A 212 10.62 -1.06 7.33
N ARG A 213 10.82 -1.99 8.25
CA ARG A 213 10.16 -2.03 9.55
C ARG A 213 10.40 -0.75 10.34
N ASP A 214 11.67 -0.34 10.52
CA ASP A 214 12.03 0.89 11.23
C ASP A 214 11.34 2.13 10.64
N LEU A 215 11.35 2.25 9.31
CA LEU A 215 10.70 3.38 8.63
C LEU A 215 9.18 3.39 8.88
N VAL A 216 8.51 2.25 8.76
CA VAL A 216 7.05 2.14 8.99
C VAL A 216 6.70 2.49 10.43
N GLU A 217 7.39 1.91 11.41
CA GLU A 217 7.14 2.14 12.84
C GLU A 217 7.37 3.59 13.23
N ARG A 218 8.48 4.19 12.79
CA ARG A 218 8.79 5.58 13.11
C ARG A 218 7.79 6.53 12.47
N THR A 219 7.31 6.21 11.26
CA THR A 219 6.26 7.00 10.61
C THR A 219 4.93 6.88 11.35
N GLU A 220 4.56 5.68 11.80
CA GLU A 220 3.35 5.44 12.62
C GLU A 220 3.40 6.27 13.92
N LEU A 221 4.49 6.18 14.68
CA LEU A 221 4.69 6.95 15.91
C LEU A 221 4.65 8.47 15.66
N ALA A 222 5.15 8.94 14.51
CA ALA A 222 5.11 10.35 14.15
C ALA A 222 3.69 10.82 13.79
N LEU A 223 2.89 9.97 13.13
CA LEU A 223 1.47 10.23 12.84
C LEU A 223 0.64 10.27 14.11
N GLU A 224 0.86 9.34 15.04
CA GLU A 224 0.11 9.28 16.30
C GLU A 224 0.31 10.54 17.15
N LYS A 225 1.52 11.11 17.15
CA LYS A 225 1.82 12.39 17.83
C LYS A 225 1.02 13.57 17.29
N THR A 226 0.57 13.51 16.04
CA THR A 226 -0.27 14.55 15.43
C THR A 226 -1.75 14.17 15.39
N GLY A 227 -2.14 13.09 16.07
CA GLY A 227 -3.53 12.64 16.15
C GLY A 227 -4.00 11.79 14.97
N HIS A 228 -3.09 11.35 14.10
CA HIS A 228 -3.41 10.53 12.93
C HIS A 228 -2.99 9.07 13.14
N LYS A 229 -3.74 8.14 12.55
CA LYS A 229 -3.48 6.70 12.67
C LYS A 229 -3.62 6.00 11.32
N TYR A 230 -3.03 4.83 11.20
CA TYR A 230 -3.34 3.94 10.09
C TYR A 230 -4.70 3.27 10.27
N MET A 231 -5.39 3.00 9.15
CA MET A 231 -6.60 2.19 9.14
C MET A 231 -6.26 0.75 9.55
N HIS A 232 -6.95 0.25 10.57
CA HIS A 232 -6.68 -1.08 11.12
C HIS A 232 -7.97 -1.75 11.58
N SER A 233 -8.16 -2.99 11.14
CA SER A 233 -9.23 -3.88 11.57
C SER A 233 -8.69 -4.98 12.46
N VAL A 234 -9.40 -5.30 13.54
CA VAL A 234 -9.08 -6.48 14.37
C VAL A 234 -9.17 -7.78 13.57
N VAL A 235 -10.04 -7.82 12.55
CA VAL A 235 -10.28 -9.01 11.74
C VAL A 235 -9.30 -9.10 10.57
N TYR A 236 -8.99 -7.95 9.96
CA TYR A 236 -8.29 -7.90 8.69
C TYR A 236 -6.87 -7.32 8.77
N GLY A 237 -6.42 -6.83 9.92
CA GLY A 237 -5.14 -6.12 10.05
C GLY A 237 -5.18 -4.73 9.43
N PHE A 238 -4.08 -4.24 8.86
CA PHE A 238 -4.08 -2.95 8.16
C PHE A 238 -4.96 -3.01 6.91
N LEU A 239 -5.83 -2.01 6.79
CA LEU A 239 -6.72 -1.88 5.66
C LEU A 239 -6.07 -0.99 4.60
N VAL A 240 -6.18 -1.42 3.34
CA VAL A 240 -5.71 -0.71 2.15
C VAL A 240 -6.76 -0.83 1.04
N SER A 241 -6.61 -0.13 -0.07
CA SER A 241 -7.69 -0.11 -1.06
C SER A 241 -7.87 -1.45 -1.79
N SER A 242 -6.79 -2.21 -2.00
CA SER A 242 -6.83 -3.51 -2.67
C SER A 242 -7.04 -4.66 -1.66
N PRO A 243 -8.10 -5.48 -1.80
CA PRO A 243 -8.40 -6.57 -0.85
C PRO A 243 -7.29 -7.63 -0.73
N GLN A 244 -6.51 -7.87 -1.78
CA GLN A 244 -5.41 -8.84 -1.75
C GLN A 244 -4.20 -8.38 -0.92
N GLU A 245 -4.15 -7.09 -0.57
CA GLU A 245 -3.03 -6.46 0.15
C GLU A 245 -3.39 -6.14 1.61
N VAL A 246 -4.62 -6.44 2.01
CA VAL A 246 -5.11 -6.31 3.38
C VAL A 246 -4.30 -7.22 4.31
N GLY A 247 -4.15 -6.81 5.56
CA GLY A 247 -3.31 -7.50 6.51
C GLY A 247 -2.01 -6.76 6.71
N THR A 248 -0.89 -7.39 6.42
CA THR A 248 0.45 -6.79 6.60
C THR A 248 0.71 -5.66 5.62
N GLY A 249 0.04 -5.65 4.48
CA GLY A 249 0.41 -4.82 3.33
C GLY A 249 1.81 -5.13 2.80
N LEU A 250 2.45 -6.19 3.30
CA LEU A 250 3.84 -6.53 3.04
C LEU A 250 3.92 -7.32 1.73
N ARG A 251 4.83 -6.89 0.86
CA ARG A 251 5.25 -7.64 -0.31
C ARG A 251 6.76 -7.69 -0.34
N ILE A 252 7.30 -8.90 -0.30
CA ILE A 252 8.72 -9.17 -0.49
C ILE A 252 8.90 -9.78 -1.88
N SER A 253 9.87 -9.28 -2.62
CA SER A 253 10.22 -9.78 -3.95
C SER A 253 11.73 -9.84 -4.11
N VAL A 254 12.19 -10.85 -4.82
CA VAL A 254 13.61 -11.01 -5.20
C VAL A 254 13.70 -11.14 -6.72
N ASN A 255 14.68 -10.48 -7.31
CA ASN A 255 15.06 -10.70 -8.70
C ASN A 255 16.19 -11.72 -8.71
N VAL A 256 15.96 -12.90 -9.28
CA VAL A 256 16.92 -14.00 -9.30
C VAL A 256 17.28 -14.34 -10.73
N LYS A 257 18.57 -14.56 -11.01
CA LYS A 257 19.04 -15.06 -12.30
C LYS A 257 19.03 -16.59 -12.28
N LEU A 258 18.10 -17.18 -13.04
CA LEU A 258 17.95 -18.63 -13.16
C LEU A 258 18.14 -19.02 -14.63
N PRO A 259 19.39 -19.11 -15.13
CA PRO A 259 19.65 -19.33 -16.56
C PRO A 259 19.24 -20.73 -17.07
N HIS A 260 18.93 -21.66 -16.17
CA HIS A 260 18.64 -23.06 -16.48
C HIS A 260 17.32 -23.58 -15.92
N LEU A 261 16.51 -22.72 -15.28
CA LEU A 261 15.17 -23.08 -14.80
C LEU A 261 14.10 -22.70 -15.82
#